data_AF-A0A388JSE3-F1
#
_entry.id   AF-A0A388JSE3-F1
#
_cell.length_a   1.000
_cell.length_b   1.000
_cell.length_c   1.000
_cell.angle_alpha   90.00
_cell.angle_beta   90.00
_cell.angle_gamma   90.00
#
_symmetry.space_group_name_H-M   'P 1'
#
loop_
_entity.id
_entity.type
_entity.pdbx_description
1 polymer ?
#
loop_
_entity_poly.entity_id
_entity_poly.type
_entity_poly.pdbx_seq_one_letter_code
_entity_poly.pdbx_strand_id
1 'polypeptide(L)'
;MQDVNVDFELADGIFTQATIRNAKSVCLWLGANVMMEYSFEEAISLLESNLENATTSLENITNDLQFLRDQVTITQVMMARVFNYDVHQRRLQRLTLDVEKVGA
;
A
#
# COMPACT_ATOMS: atom_id res chain seq x y z
N MET A 1 39.79 5.06 -19.93
CA MET A 1 38.87 4.51 -18.91
C MET A 1 39.35 5.08 -17.59
N GLN A 2 38.54 5.93 -16.95
CA GLN A 2 38.98 6.79 -15.85
C GLN A 2 38.78 6.06 -14.51
N ASP A 3 39.83 6.06 -13.70
CA ASP A 3 39.76 5.60 -12.32
C ASP A 3 38.85 6.54 -11.52
N VAL A 4 37.79 6.00 -10.93
CA VAL A 4 36.84 6.79 -10.12
C VAL A 4 37.28 6.70 -8.67
N ASN A 5 37.49 7.85 -8.05
CA ASN A 5 37.85 7.95 -6.64
C ASN A 5 36.58 8.23 -5.83
N VAL A 6 36.29 7.36 -4.85
CA VAL A 6 35.08 7.40 -4.03
C VAL A 6 35.44 7.28 -2.57
N ASP A 7 34.65 7.93 -1.71
CA ASP A 7 34.71 7.70 -0.27
C ASP A 7 33.78 6.53 0.07
N PHE A 8 34.37 5.39 0.40
CA PHE A 8 33.67 4.16 0.72
C PHE A 8 33.38 4.09 2.22
N GLU A 9 32.12 3.87 2.57
CA GLU A 9 31.68 3.72 3.95
C GLU A 9 31.99 2.31 4.48
N LEU A 10 32.82 2.21 5.51
CA LEU A 10 33.16 0.93 6.16
C LEU A 10 32.21 0.62 7.32
N ALA A 11 31.77 1.67 8.00
CA ALA A 11 30.83 1.65 9.10
C ALA A 11 30.18 3.03 9.20
N ASP A 12 29.08 3.13 9.95
CA ASP A 12 28.31 4.38 10.10
C ASP A 12 29.23 5.54 10.55
N GLY A 13 29.37 6.54 9.68
CA GLY A 13 30.23 7.71 9.90
C GLY A 13 31.74 7.50 9.69
N ILE A 14 32.19 6.31 9.26
CA ILE A 14 33.60 5.99 8.98
C ILE A 14 33.79 5.73 7.49
N PHE A 15 34.50 6.65 6.83
CA PHE A 15 34.75 6.61 5.39
C PHE A 15 36.25 6.41 5.11
N THR A 16 36.56 5.69 4.03
CA THR A 16 37.90 5.54 3.49
C THR A 16 37.92 5.87 2.02
N GLN A 17 39.01 6.48 1.55
CA GLN A 17 39.19 6.74 0.13
C GLN A 17 39.50 5.44 -0.62
N ALA A 18 38.78 5.18 -1.70
CA ALA A 18 38.93 3.99 -2.53
C ALA A 18 38.92 4.36 -4.02
N THR A 19 39.81 3.74 -4.79
CA THR A 19 39.84 3.90 -6.24
C THR A 19 39.22 2.67 -6.91
N ILE A 20 38.12 2.86 -7.63
CA ILE A 20 37.47 1.80 -8.41
C ILE A 20 38.13 1.74 -9.78
N ARG A 21 38.76 0.61 -10.11
CA ARG A 21 39.41 0.38 -11.41
C ARG A 21 38.57 -0.55 -12.27
N ASN A 22 38.13 -0.06 -13.42
CA ASN A 22 37.48 -0.84 -14.49
C ASN A 22 36.42 -1.86 -14.00
N ALA A 23 35.50 -1.45 -13.13
CA ALA A 23 34.37 -2.28 -12.75
C ALA A 23 33.50 -2.59 -13.99
N LYS A 24 33.04 -3.84 -14.10
CA LYS A 24 32.18 -4.32 -15.21
C LYS A 24 30.86 -4.91 -14.71
N SER A 25 30.77 -5.15 -13.41
CA SER A 25 29.69 -5.82 -12.72
C SER A 25 29.48 -5.20 -11.34
N VAL A 26 28.29 -5.40 -10.80
CA VAL A 26 27.86 -4.93 -9.48
C VAL A 26 27.22 -6.07 -8.71
N CYS A 27 27.40 -6.08 -7.39
CA CYS A 27 26.75 -7.05 -6.52
C CYS A 27 25.47 -6.43 -5.96
N LEU A 28 24.32 -7.05 -6.26
CA LEU A 28 23.01 -6.62 -5.77
C LEU A 28 22.52 -7.57 -4.68
N TRP A 29 21.91 -7.00 -3.65
CA TRP A 29 21.24 -7.75 -2.59
C TRP A 29 19.78 -7.99 -2.97
N LEU A 30 19.39 -9.26 -3.12
CA LEU A 30 18.04 -9.65 -3.55
C LEU A 30 17.12 -9.95 -2.36
N GLY A 31 17.63 -9.91 -1.13
CA GLY A 31 16.92 -10.32 0.08
C GLY A 31 17.18 -11.77 0.44
N ALA A 32 16.53 -12.26 1.51
CA ALA A 32 16.68 -13.64 2.01
C ALA A 32 18.13 -14.10 2.21
N ASN A 33 19.03 -13.19 2.59
CA ASN A 33 20.48 -13.43 2.72
C ASN A 33 21.20 -13.82 1.42
N VAL A 34 20.66 -13.41 0.26
CA VAL A 34 21.23 -13.70 -1.05
C VAL A 34 21.75 -12.41 -1.72
N MET A 35 23.00 -12.47 -2.17
CA MET A 35 23.65 -11.47 -3.01
C MET A 35 24.08 -12.11 -4.33
N MET A 36 23.86 -11.45 -5.45
CA MET A 36 24.32 -11.91 -6.76
C MET A 36 25.02 -10.81 -7.55
N GLU A 37 26.00 -11.22 -8.35
CA GLU A 37 26.74 -10.36 -9.27
C GLU A 37 25.99 -10.25 -10.60
N TYR A 38 25.84 -9.02 -11.09
CA TYR A 38 25.18 -8.71 -12.35
C TYR A 38 26.06 -7.78 -13.20
N SER A 39 25.93 -7.86 -14.52
CA SER A 39 26.43 -6.80 -15.39
C SER A 39 25.67 -5.48 -15.18
N PHE A 40 26.22 -4.34 -15.59
CA PHE A 40 25.53 -3.05 -15.43
C PHE A 40 24.16 -3.02 -16.12
N GLU A 41 24.03 -3.62 -17.30
CA GLU A 41 22.79 -3.63 -18.06
C GLU A 41 21.71 -4.46 -17.36
N GLU A 42 22.06 -5.67 -16.90
CA GLU A 42 21.14 -6.53 -16.14
C GLU A 42 20.74 -5.90 -14.81
N ALA A 43 21.69 -5.27 -14.11
CA ALA A 43 21.44 -4.58 -12.85
C ALA A 43 20.46 -3.42 -13.02
N ILE A 44 20.64 -2.59 -14.07
CA ILE A 44 19.71 -1.49 -14.37
C ILE A 44 18.32 -2.04 -14.69
N SER A 45 18.23 -3.02 -15.58
CA SER A 45 16.95 -3.62 -15.95
C SER A 45 16.21 -4.22 -14.75
N LEU A 46 16.93 -4.89 -13.84
CA LEU A 46 16.36 -5.45 -12.62
C LEU A 46 15.86 -4.36 -11.68
N LEU A 47 16.63 -3.28 -11.49
CA LEU A 47 16.23 -2.16 -10.65
C LEU A 47 15.04 -1.38 -11.22
N GLU A 48 15.00 -1.17 -12.54
CA GLU A 48 13.88 -0.55 -13.24
C GLU A 48 12.60 -1.37 -13.11
N SER A 49 12.69 -2.70 -13.30
CA SER A 49 11.54 -3.59 -13.13
C SER A 49 11.06 -3.62 -11.67
N ASN A 50 11.97 -3.62 -10.70
CA ASN A 50 11.60 -3.57 -9.28
C ASN A 50 10.92 -2.23 -8.93
N LEU A 51 11.42 -1.12 -9.48
CA LEU A 51 10.81 0.19 -9.32
C LEU A 51 9.39 0.22 -9.90
N GLU A 52 9.20 -0.26 -11.13
CA GLU A 52 7.89 -0.33 -11.79
C GLU A 52 6.89 -1.20 -11.01
N ASN A 53 7.35 -2.36 -10.51
CA ASN A 53 6.53 -3.23 -9.68
C ASN A 53 6.12 -2.55 -8.37
N ALA A 54 7.05 -1.84 -7.73
CA ALA A 54 6.77 -1.11 -6.50
C ALA A 54 5.79 0.05 -6.72
N THR A 55 5.95 0.81 -7.82
CA THR A 55 5.04 1.93 -8.16
C THR A 55 3.65 1.41 -8.51
N THR A 56 3.56 0.34 -9.31
CA THR A 56 2.29 -0.29 -9.65
C THR A 56 1.59 -0.84 -8.40
N SER A 57 2.33 -1.48 -7.50
CA SER A 57 1.80 -1.97 -6.22
C SER A 57 1.27 -0.82 -5.36
N LEU A 58 1.99 0.31 -5.33
CA LEU A 58 1.55 1.50 -4.59
C LEU A 58 0.25 2.07 -5.16
N GLU A 59 0.14 2.18 -6.48
CA GLU A 59 -1.08 2.65 -7.14
C GLU A 59 -2.27 1.73 -6.84
N ASN A 60 -2.08 0.42 -6.94
CA ASN A 60 -3.11 -0.57 -6.61
C ASN A 60 -3.58 -0.44 -5.15
N ILE A 61 -2.66 -0.38 -4.19
CA ILE A 61 -2.99 -0.21 -2.77
C ILE A 61 -3.73 1.11 -2.53
N THR A 62 -3.33 2.18 -3.22
CA THR A 62 -3.98 3.49 -3.10
C THR A 62 -5.43 3.44 -3.61
N ASN A 63 -5.66 2.79 -4.75
CA ASN A 63 -6.99 2.59 -5.30
C ASN A 63 -7.87 1.71 -4.38
N ASP A 64 -7.31 0.63 -3.85
CA ASP A 64 -8.01 -0.26 -2.91
C ASP A 64 -8.38 0.48 -1.62
N LEU A 65 -7.50 1.33 -1.10
CA LEU A 65 -7.79 2.17 0.07
C LEU A 65 -8.93 3.15 -0.19
N GLN A 66 -8.94 3.78 -1.36
CA GLN A 66 -10.02 4.69 -1.75
C GLN A 66 -11.34 3.93 -1.89
N PHE A 67 -11.32 2.75 -2.53
CA PHE A 67 -12.50 1.88 -2.62
C PHE A 67 -13.02 1.49 -1.24
N LEU A 68 -12.16 1.03 -0.33
CA LEU A 68 -12.55 0.66 1.02
C LEU A 68 -13.16 1.84 1.80
N ARG A 69 -12.59 3.04 1.65
CA ARG A 69 -13.14 4.27 2.26
C ARG A 69 -14.57 4.55 1.79
N ASP A 70 -14.82 4.39 0.49
CA ASP A 70 -16.15 4.60 -0.08
C ASP A 70 -17.12 3.52 0.40
N GLN A 71 -16.68 2.25 0.44
CA GLN A 71 -17.48 1.15 0.99
C GLN A 71 -17.84 1.34 2.46
N VAL A 72 -16.90 1.82 3.29
CA VAL A 72 -17.17 2.15 4.70
C VAL A 72 -18.26 3.22 4.79
N THR A 73 -18.14 4.29 4.00
CA THR A 73 -19.10 5.40 3.99
C THR A 73 -20.50 4.93 3.57
N ILE A 74 -20.59 4.15 2.49
CA ILE A 74 -21.86 3.58 2.00
C ILE A 74 -22.49 2.69 3.06
N THR A 75 -21.69 1.82 3.68
CA THR A 75 -22.17 0.87 4.69
C THR A 75 -22.72 1.61 5.91
N GLN A 76 -22.04 2.68 6.36
CA GLN A 76 -22.53 3.52 7.45
C GLN A 76 -23.88 4.16 7.14
N VAL A 77 -24.05 4.73 5.94
CA VAL A 77 -25.33 5.31 5.50
C VAL A 77 -26.41 4.23 5.40
N MET A 78 -26.09 3.06 4.87
CA MET A 78 -27.05 1.96 4.75
C MET A 78 -27.50 1.45 6.12
N MET A 79 -26.58 1.31 7.08
CA MET A 79 -26.92 0.96 8.46
C MET A 79 -27.86 2.00 9.09
N ALA A 80 -27.60 3.29 8.89
CA ALA A 80 -28.48 4.35 9.39
C ALA A 80 -29.88 4.29 8.74
N ARG A 81 -29.97 4.00 7.44
CA ARG A 81 -31.26 3.82 6.74
C ARG A 81 -32.06 2.65 7.29
N VAL A 82 -31.41 1.51 7.51
CA VAL A 82 -32.06 0.33 8.09
C VAL A 82 -32.56 0.63 9.51
N PHE A 83 -31.76 1.32 10.32
CA PHE A 83 -32.17 1.73 11.66
C PHE A 83 -33.39 2.67 11.62
N ASN A 84 -33.37 3.68 10.75
CA ASN A 84 -34.50 4.59 10.59
C ASN A 84 -35.77 3.87 10.12
N TYR A 85 -35.63 2.90 9.22
CA TYR A 85 -36.74 2.07 8.76
C TYR A 85 -37.32 1.24 9.92
N ASP A 86 -36.48 0.57 10.72
CA ASP A 86 -36.93 -0.20 11.89
C ASP A 86 -37.70 0.66 12.91
N VAL A 87 -37.18 1.85 13.24
CA VAL A 87 -37.88 2.80 14.13
C VAL A 87 -39.24 3.21 13.56
N HIS A 88 -39.31 3.51 12.26
CA HIS A 88 -40.57 3.86 11.60
C HIS A 88 -41.58 2.71 11.64
N GLN A 89 -41.15 1.48 11.36
CA GLN A 89 -42.02 0.28 11.42
C GLN A 89 -42.55 0.05 12.84
N ARG A 90 -41.70 0.16 13.86
CA ARG A 90 -42.14 0.02 15.26
C ARG A 90 -43.14 1.11 15.66
N ARG A 91 -42.99 2.34 15.17
CA ARG A 91 -43.95 3.42 15.42
C ARG A 91 -45.30 3.14 14.77
N LEU A 92 -45.31 2.67 13.52
CA LEU A 92 -46.53 2.25 12.83
C LEU A 92 -47.26 1.14 13.59
N GLN A 93 -46.53 0.10 14.02
CA GLN A 93 -47.11 -1.01 14.79
C GLN A 93 -47.75 -0.54 16.11
N ARG A 94 -47.14 0.42 16.82
CA ARG A 94 -47.73 1.01 18.03
C ARG A 94 -49.00 1.78 17.72
N LEU A 95 -49.00 2.60 16.67
CA LEU A 95 -50.19 3.35 16.22
C LEU A 95 -51.35 2.42 15.85
N THR A 96 -51.08 1.32 15.14
CA THR A 96 -52.12 0.33 14.80
C THR A 96 -52.69 -0.34 16.05
N LEU A 97 -51.84 -0.67 17.04
CA LEU A 97 -52.27 -1.27 18.30
C LEU A 97 -53.12 -0.31 19.17
N ASP A 98 -52.81 0.99 19.16
CA ASP A 98 -53.57 1.98 19.91
C ASP A 98 -54.96 2.25 19.29
N VAL A 99 -55.06 2.20 17.95
CA VAL A 99 -56.35 2.32 17.24
C VAL A 99 -57.29 1.15 17.55
N GLU A 100 -56.77 -0.08 17.61
CA GLU A 100 -57.57 -1.27 17.96
C GLU A 100 -58.06 -1.25 19.42
N LYS A 101 -57.31 -0.63 20.33
CA LYS A 101 -57.70 -0.52 21.76
C LYS A 101 -58.75 0.56 22.05
N VAL A 102 -58.85 1.60 21.22
CA VAL A 102 -59.84 2.67 21.39
C VAL A 102 -61.18 2.33 20.71
N GLY A 103 -61.17 1.41 19.74
CA GLY A 103 -62.37 0.93 19.05
C GLY A 103 -63.11 -0.22 19.73
N ALA A 104 -62.58 -0.79 20.82
CA ALA A 104 -63.19 -1.83 21.65
C ALA A 104 -63.63 -1.25 23.01
#